data_AF-A0A812XAI8-F1
#
_entry.id   AF-A0A812XAI8-F1
#
_cell.length_a   1.000
_cell.length_b   1.000
_cell.length_c   1.000
_cell.angle_alpha   90.00
_cell.angle_beta   90.00
_cell.angle_gamma   90.00
#
_symmetry.space_group_name_H-M   'P 1'
#
loop_
_entity.id
_entity.type
_entity.pdbx_description
1 polymer ?
#
loop_
_entity_poly.entity_id
_entity_poly.type
_entity_poly.pdbx_seq_one_letter_code
_entity_poly.pdbx_strand_id
1 'polypeptide(L)'
;DVPVGIVESASPGLLKSLGSEGKKLPCVVLLRSFDFEEKALVFTPESSWPNSFGPLTSWIAAKRVPALIPGSEQTEKFFLQDIDPGNALVLYFGEDENLRRDLHELAVSFGKDKKLKWVHLKSGQFSESLGKNVLAAGLGAVAVQLFSGLAPSRAAWTWTLSIPTDGGFSCQEGNTITGNSSSTAADFDCTVVPDDGKTCDVTKISMLCSDSEGGKQNFMPLDGMCIDNVAFAESNNMTPDTLSWSQVPVCTNATATTSGAAAGTMMACTTAAFLTGVIF
;
A
#
# COMPACT_ATOMS: atom_id res chain seq x y z
N ASP A 1 -16.79 -15.21 -8.47
CA ASP A 1 -18.15 -14.79 -8.87
C ASP A 1 -19.14 -15.02 -7.75
N VAL A 2 -20.06 -14.07 -7.52
CA VAL A 2 -21.17 -14.23 -6.57
C VAL A 2 -22.40 -14.60 -7.40
N PRO A 3 -23.01 -15.78 -7.23
CA PRO A 3 -24.22 -16.13 -7.98
C PRO A 3 -25.35 -15.17 -7.58
N VAL A 4 -25.92 -14.49 -8.58
CA VAL A 4 -27.05 -13.58 -8.39
C VAL A 4 -28.30 -14.26 -8.95
N GLY A 5 -29.33 -14.40 -8.11
CA GLY A 5 -30.66 -14.83 -8.51
C GLY A 5 -31.68 -13.71 -8.29
N ILE A 6 -32.59 -13.51 -9.23
CA ILE A 6 -33.75 -12.64 -9.05
C ILE A 6 -34.91 -13.50 -8.55
N VAL A 7 -35.49 -13.13 -7.42
CA VAL A 7 -36.69 -13.78 -6.88
C VAL A 7 -37.83 -12.77 -6.94
N GLU A 8 -38.75 -12.99 -7.87
CA GLU A 8 -40.04 -12.29 -7.87
C GLU A 8 -41.03 -13.13 -7.07
N SER A 9 -41.39 -12.68 -5.87
CA SER A 9 -42.37 -13.38 -5.05
C SER A 9 -43.31 -12.40 -4.38
N ALA A 10 -44.61 -12.58 -4.62
CA ALA A 10 -45.66 -11.88 -3.90
C ALA A 10 -46.05 -12.58 -2.59
N SER A 11 -45.41 -13.70 -2.23
CA SER A 11 -45.76 -14.49 -1.05
C SER A 11 -45.13 -13.89 0.22
N PRO A 12 -45.94 -13.39 1.19
CA PRO A 12 -45.42 -12.85 2.45
C PRO A 12 -44.61 -13.88 3.25
N GLY A 13 -44.93 -15.17 3.11
CA GLY A 13 -44.21 -16.25 3.80
C GLY A 13 -42.77 -16.40 3.31
N LEU A 14 -42.52 -16.23 2.01
CA LEU A 14 -41.16 -16.29 1.47
C LEU A 14 -40.35 -15.07 1.93
N LEU A 15 -40.95 -13.87 1.89
CA LEU A 15 -40.32 -12.64 2.36
C LEU A 15 -39.93 -12.73 3.84
N LYS A 16 -40.78 -13.35 4.66
CA LYS A 16 -40.51 -13.66 6.06
C LYS A 16 -39.33 -14.61 6.23
N SER A 17 -39.29 -15.71 5.46
CA SER A 17 -38.18 -16.67 5.52
C SER A 17 -36.83 -16.06 5.12
N LEU A 18 -36.85 -15.03 4.27
CA LEU A 18 -35.66 -14.29 3.83
C LEU A 18 -35.28 -13.11 4.75
N GLY A 19 -35.99 -12.91 5.86
CA GLY A 19 -35.73 -11.80 6.79
C GLY A 19 -36.09 -10.41 6.26
N SER A 20 -36.89 -10.35 5.18
CA SER A 20 -37.32 -9.10 4.53
C SER A 20 -38.69 -8.60 5.00
N GLU A 21 -39.29 -9.24 6.00
CA GLU A 21 -40.57 -8.83 6.59
C GLU A 21 -40.47 -7.39 7.13
N GLY A 22 -41.38 -6.51 6.68
CA GLY A 22 -41.40 -5.10 7.07
C GLY A 22 -40.32 -4.23 6.42
N LYS A 23 -39.54 -4.74 5.46
CA LYS A 23 -38.56 -3.95 4.70
C LYS A 23 -39.20 -3.29 3.48
N LYS A 24 -38.71 -2.11 3.10
CA LYS A 24 -39.13 -1.39 1.90
C LYS A 24 -38.62 -2.15 0.66
N LEU A 25 -39.52 -2.44 -0.27
CA LEU A 25 -39.18 -3.04 -1.56
C LEU A 25 -38.89 -1.94 -2.61
N PRO A 26 -38.04 -2.21 -3.62
CA PRO A 26 -37.23 -3.44 -3.78
C PRO A 26 -36.07 -3.52 -2.77
N CYS A 27 -35.61 -4.72 -2.46
CA CYS A 27 -34.43 -4.96 -1.61
C CYS A 27 -33.52 -6.07 -2.19
N VAL A 28 -32.24 -6.09 -1.83
CA VAL A 28 -31.33 -7.22 -2.14
C VAL A 28 -31.19 -8.10 -0.91
N VAL A 29 -31.24 -9.42 -1.09
CA VAL A 29 -30.94 -10.38 -0.03
C VAL A 29 -29.64 -11.09 -0.36
N LEU A 30 -28.65 -10.99 0.53
CA LEU A 30 -27.41 -11.77 0.46
C LEU A 30 -27.57 -13.02 1.32
N LEU A 31 -27.63 -14.17 0.67
CA LEU A 31 -27.64 -15.47 1.33
C LEU A 31 -26.21 -15.92 1.57
N ARG A 32 -25.93 -16.36 2.80
CA ARG A 32 -24.61 -16.83 3.22
C ARG A 32 -24.75 -17.98 4.20
N SER A 33 -23.78 -18.88 4.19
CA SER A 33 -23.75 -20.06 5.05
C SER A 33 -22.51 -20.01 5.92
N PHE A 34 -22.49 -19.03 6.83
CA PHE A 34 -21.45 -18.92 7.85
C PHE A 34 -22.03 -19.40 9.18
N ASP A 35 -21.27 -20.23 9.89
CA ASP A 35 -21.66 -20.71 11.20
C ASP A 35 -21.89 -19.52 12.15
N PHE A 36 -22.85 -19.63 13.05
CA PHE A 36 -23.20 -18.61 14.07
C PHE A 36 -23.67 -17.25 13.55
N GLU A 37 -23.75 -17.05 12.24
CA GLU A 37 -24.14 -15.77 11.63
C GLU A 37 -25.53 -15.83 10.97
N GLU A 38 -26.11 -14.63 10.75
CA GLU A 38 -27.34 -14.49 9.98
C GLU A 38 -27.15 -15.00 8.54
N LYS A 39 -27.98 -15.98 8.16
CA LYS A 39 -27.96 -16.62 6.85
C LYS A 39 -28.49 -15.75 5.71
N ALA A 40 -29.32 -14.76 6.03
CA ALA A 40 -29.92 -13.85 5.08
C ALA A 40 -29.73 -12.42 5.56
N LEU A 41 -28.98 -11.62 4.80
CA LEU A 41 -28.80 -10.20 5.06
C LEU A 41 -29.57 -9.39 4.04
N VAL A 42 -30.31 -8.38 4.49
CA VAL A 42 -31.12 -7.54 3.60
C VAL A 42 -30.48 -6.18 3.43
N PHE A 43 -30.25 -5.77 2.19
CA PHE A 43 -29.91 -4.42 1.80
C PHE A 43 -31.16 -3.70 1.30
N THR A 44 -31.47 -2.57 1.93
CA THR A 44 -32.54 -1.67 1.51
C THR A 44 -31.96 -0.27 1.37
N PRO A 45 -32.06 0.37 0.20
CA PRO A 45 -31.59 1.74 0.05
C PRO A 45 -32.47 2.71 0.87
N GLU A 46 -31.86 3.75 1.44
CA GLU A 46 -32.52 4.65 2.39
C GLU A 46 -33.70 5.44 1.80
N SER A 47 -33.56 5.92 0.57
CA SER A 47 -34.56 6.78 -0.08
C SER A 47 -35.15 6.14 -1.34
N SER A 48 -34.29 5.82 -2.30
CA SER A 48 -34.60 5.22 -3.60
C SER A 48 -33.42 4.38 -4.08
N TRP A 49 -33.66 3.50 -5.05
CA TRP A 49 -32.59 2.73 -5.64
C TRP A 49 -31.60 3.68 -6.32
N PRO A 50 -30.32 3.64 -5.94
CA PRO A 50 -29.34 4.55 -6.49
C PRO A 50 -29.19 4.28 -8.00
N ASN A 51 -28.96 5.35 -8.76
CA ASN A 51 -28.59 5.25 -10.17
C ASN A 51 -27.21 4.60 -10.37
N SER A 52 -26.50 4.29 -9.28
CA SER A 52 -25.21 3.62 -9.26
C SER A 52 -25.21 2.44 -8.28
N PHE A 53 -24.51 1.38 -8.62
CA PHE A 53 -24.38 0.20 -7.75
C PHE A 53 -23.39 0.41 -6.60
N GLY A 54 -22.72 1.57 -6.49
CA GLY A 54 -21.68 1.84 -5.50
C GLY A 54 -22.06 1.45 -4.06
N PRO A 55 -23.17 1.96 -3.50
CA PRO A 55 -23.61 1.61 -2.16
C PRO A 55 -23.85 0.12 -1.96
N LEU A 56 -24.46 -0.55 -2.96
CA LEU A 56 -24.69 -1.99 -2.92
C LEU A 56 -23.36 -2.75 -2.97
N THR A 57 -22.44 -2.37 -3.86
CA THR A 57 -21.12 -3.00 -3.99
C THR A 57 -20.31 -2.86 -2.71
N SER A 58 -20.31 -1.68 -2.08
CA SER A 58 -19.69 -1.45 -0.77
C SER A 58 -20.32 -2.31 0.33
N TRP A 59 -21.65 -2.43 0.33
CA TRP A 59 -22.37 -3.29 1.27
C TRP A 59 -22.03 -4.77 1.07
N ILE A 60 -22.04 -5.27 -0.17
CA ILE A 60 -21.63 -6.65 -0.49
C ILE A 60 -20.19 -6.89 -0.06
N ALA A 61 -19.28 -5.96 -0.38
CA ALA A 61 -17.87 -6.08 0.00
C ALA A 61 -17.67 -6.19 1.51
N ALA A 62 -18.47 -5.46 2.30
CA ALA A 62 -18.43 -5.50 3.76
C ALA A 62 -19.10 -6.75 4.37
N LYS A 63 -20.03 -7.41 3.66
CA LYS A 63 -20.84 -8.51 4.19
C LYS A 63 -20.50 -9.91 3.65
N ARG A 64 -19.68 -9.97 2.58
CA ARG A 64 -19.29 -11.23 1.92
C ARG A 64 -18.32 -12.09 2.73
N VAL A 65 -17.69 -11.55 3.75
CA VAL A 65 -16.68 -12.24 4.56
C VAL A 65 -17.31 -12.64 5.89
N PRO A 66 -17.09 -13.87 6.40
CA PRO A 66 -17.51 -14.25 7.74
C PRO A 66 -16.79 -13.44 8.82
N ALA A 67 -17.32 -13.44 10.03
CA ALA A 67 -16.70 -12.83 11.21
C ALA A 67 -15.35 -13.48 11.54
N LEU A 68 -15.26 -14.81 11.46
CA LEU A 68 -13.99 -15.55 11.49
C LEU A 68 -13.54 -15.84 10.06
N ILE A 69 -12.55 -15.07 9.60
CA ILE A 69 -12.08 -15.10 8.21
C ILE A 69 -11.19 -16.32 8.01
N PRO A 70 -11.47 -17.22 7.06
CA PRO A 70 -10.53 -18.30 6.74
C PRO A 70 -9.29 -17.67 6.10
N GLY A 71 -8.11 -17.93 6.66
CA GLY A 71 -6.82 -17.41 6.20
C GLY A 71 -6.31 -18.19 4.99
N SER A 72 -6.17 -17.49 3.87
CA SER A 72 -5.63 -18.00 2.60
C SER A 72 -5.14 -16.82 1.75
N GLU A 73 -4.37 -17.08 0.70
CA GLU A 73 -3.95 -16.04 -0.25
C GLU A 73 -5.13 -15.25 -0.85
N GLN A 74 -6.27 -15.93 -1.09
CA GLN A 74 -7.45 -15.30 -1.68
C GLN A 74 -8.16 -14.34 -0.72
N THR A 75 -8.06 -14.61 0.58
CA THR A 75 -8.73 -13.87 1.65
C THR A 75 -7.81 -12.90 2.38
N GLU A 76 -6.50 -12.97 2.12
CA GLU A 76 -5.46 -12.11 2.70
C GLU A 76 -5.83 -10.64 2.65
N LYS A 77 -6.23 -10.17 1.47
CA LYS A 77 -6.66 -8.78 1.27
C LYS A 77 -7.79 -8.36 2.21
N PHE A 78 -8.69 -9.25 2.62
CA PHE A 78 -9.81 -8.87 3.48
C PHE A 78 -9.38 -8.59 4.92
N PHE A 79 -8.35 -9.30 5.41
CA PHE A 79 -7.88 -9.12 6.77
C PHE A 79 -6.64 -8.24 6.89
N LEU A 80 -5.86 -8.04 5.82
CA LEU A 80 -4.71 -7.14 5.81
C LEU A 80 -4.97 -5.74 5.23
N GLN A 81 -6.05 -5.52 4.48
CA GLN A 81 -6.45 -4.17 4.05
C GLN A 81 -7.10 -3.39 5.21
N ASP A 82 -7.00 -2.07 5.16
CA ASP A 82 -7.68 -1.14 6.08
C ASP A 82 -7.38 -1.41 7.58
N ILE A 83 -6.13 -1.78 7.88
CA ILE A 83 -5.64 -1.86 9.25
C ILE A 83 -5.07 -0.50 9.64
N ASP A 84 -5.89 0.31 10.32
CA ASP A 84 -5.47 1.58 10.89
C ASP A 84 -4.83 1.39 12.28
N PRO A 85 -3.99 2.33 12.74
CA PRO A 85 -3.60 2.41 14.13
C PRO A 85 -4.83 2.43 15.05
N GLY A 86 -4.82 1.57 16.07
CA GLY A 86 -5.93 1.34 16.99
C GLY A 86 -6.78 0.12 16.65
N ASN A 87 -6.55 -0.54 15.50
CA ASN A 87 -7.21 -1.80 15.16
C ASN A 87 -6.51 -2.98 15.85
N ALA A 88 -7.02 -4.19 15.67
CA ALA A 88 -6.40 -5.41 16.16
C ALA A 88 -6.71 -6.57 15.21
N LEU A 89 -5.75 -7.48 15.09
CA LEU A 89 -5.85 -8.70 14.30
C LEU A 89 -5.63 -9.89 15.22
N VAL A 90 -6.64 -10.77 15.29
CA VAL A 90 -6.57 -12.04 16.02
C VAL A 90 -6.33 -13.15 15.01
N LEU A 91 -5.23 -13.85 15.17
CA LEU A 91 -4.81 -14.95 14.31
C LEU A 91 -4.79 -16.23 15.12
N TYR A 92 -5.53 -17.24 14.68
CA TYR A 92 -5.49 -18.59 15.25
C TYR A 92 -4.87 -19.55 14.25
N PHE A 93 -3.74 -20.17 14.62
CA PHE A 93 -3.06 -21.18 13.82
C PHE A 93 -3.39 -22.56 14.39
N GLY A 94 -4.23 -23.33 13.71
CA GLY A 94 -4.60 -24.65 14.22
C GLY A 94 -5.67 -25.38 13.40
N GLU A 95 -5.88 -26.64 13.73
CA GLU A 95 -6.85 -27.51 13.05
C GLU A 95 -7.93 -28.06 13.99
N ASP A 96 -7.95 -27.63 15.25
CA ASP A 96 -8.96 -28.06 16.20
C ASP A 96 -10.31 -27.41 15.86
N GLU A 97 -11.25 -28.23 15.42
CA GLU A 97 -12.58 -27.80 14.98
C GLU A 97 -13.43 -27.26 16.15
N ASN A 98 -13.24 -27.76 17.38
CA ASN A 98 -13.97 -27.24 18.54
C ASN A 98 -13.46 -25.85 18.90
N LEU A 99 -12.14 -25.66 18.94
CA LEU A 99 -11.53 -24.35 19.19
C LEU A 99 -11.86 -23.36 18.06
N ARG A 100 -11.83 -23.79 16.80
CA ARG A 100 -12.26 -22.97 15.66
C ARG A 100 -13.71 -22.50 15.83
N ARG A 101 -14.59 -23.40 16.24
CA ARG A 101 -16.00 -23.13 16.44
C ARG A 101 -16.23 -22.13 17.58
N ASP A 102 -15.58 -22.36 18.73
CA ASP A 102 -15.67 -21.48 19.89
C ASP A 102 -15.07 -20.08 19.58
N LEU A 103 -13.98 -20.04 18.79
CA LEU A 103 -13.40 -18.79 18.29
C LEU A 103 -14.31 -18.06 17.32
N HIS A 104 -15.07 -18.78 16.47
CA HIS A 104 -16.03 -18.17 15.55
C HIS A 104 -17.19 -17.55 16.32
N GLU A 105 -17.73 -18.25 17.33
CA GLU A 105 -18.75 -17.69 18.22
C GLU A 105 -18.25 -16.41 18.91
N LEU A 106 -17.00 -16.41 19.39
CA LEU A 106 -16.37 -15.22 19.94
C LEU A 106 -16.27 -14.10 18.89
N ALA A 107 -15.77 -14.39 17.69
CA ALA A 107 -15.66 -13.42 16.59
C ALA A 107 -17.02 -12.78 16.24
N VAL A 108 -18.10 -13.57 16.22
CA VAL A 108 -19.46 -13.07 16.00
C VAL A 108 -19.91 -12.13 17.13
N SER A 109 -19.60 -12.47 18.39
CA SER A 109 -19.93 -11.61 19.54
C SER A 109 -19.25 -10.23 19.46
N PHE A 110 -18.05 -10.18 18.86
CA PHE A 110 -17.30 -8.94 18.57
C PHE A 110 -17.64 -8.32 17.21
N GLY A 111 -18.56 -8.87 16.42
CA GLY A 111 -18.82 -8.45 15.03
C GLY A 111 -19.30 -7.00 14.84
N LYS A 112 -19.62 -6.29 15.94
CA LYS A 112 -19.89 -4.84 15.92
C LYS A 112 -18.63 -3.99 15.98
N ASP A 113 -17.53 -4.54 16.47
CA ASP A 113 -16.25 -3.86 16.55
C ASP A 113 -15.51 -3.96 15.22
N LYS A 114 -15.55 -2.88 14.45
CA LYS A 114 -14.87 -2.79 13.16
C LYS A 114 -13.35 -2.74 13.28
N LYS A 115 -12.83 -2.49 14.49
CA LYS A 115 -11.40 -2.43 14.75
C LYS A 115 -10.78 -3.80 14.90
N LEU A 116 -11.58 -4.85 15.14
CA LEU A 116 -11.08 -6.19 15.40
C LEU A 116 -11.37 -7.11 14.21
N LYS A 117 -10.33 -7.74 13.67
CA LYS A 117 -10.45 -8.78 12.65
C LYS A 117 -10.00 -10.12 13.20
N TRP A 118 -10.74 -11.17 12.89
CA TRP A 118 -10.46 -12.53 13.35
C TRP A 118 -10.14 -13.41 12.15
N VAL A 119 -9.03 -14.15 12.22
CA VAL A 119 -8.58 -15.00 11.12
C VAL A 119 -8.21 -16.37 11.66
N HIS A 120 -8.70 -17.41 10.99
CA HIS A 120 -8.33 -18.79 11.26
C HIS A 120 -7.43 -19.31 10.15
N LEU A 121 -6.24 -19.76 10.51
CA LEU A 121 -5.21 -20.28 9.61
C LEU A 121 -5.05 -21.77 9.84
N LYS A 122 -5.33 -22.55 8.78
CA LYS A 122 -5.00 -23.98 8.75
C LYS A 122 -3.51 -24.16 8.46
N SER A 123 -2.95 -25.30 8.83
CA SER A 123 -1.55 -25.60 8.52
C SER A 123 -1.30 -25.57 7.00
N GLY A 124 -0.16 -25.03 6.59
CA GLY A 124 0.20 -24.90 5.18
C GLY A 124 1.13 -23.71 4.90
N GLN A 125 1.68 -23.64 3.68
CA GLN A 125 2.71 -22.67 3.29
C GLN A 125 2.30 -21.21 3.54
N PHE A 126 1.04 -20.86 3.26
CA PHE A 126 0.51 -19.53 3.52
C PHE A 126 0.55 -19.18 5.02
N SER A 127 0.09 -20.10 5.87
CA SER A 127 0.09 -19.89 7.32
C SER A 127 1.50 -19.82 7.90
N GLU A 128 2.44 -20.60 7.36
CA GLU A 128 3.84 -20.57 7.79
C GLU A 128 4.51 -19.25 7.40
N SER A 129 4.25 -18.76 6.17
CA SER A 129 4.75 -17.46 5.71
C SER A 129 4.17 -16.33 6.56
N LEU A 130 2.85 -16.33 6.79
CA LEU A 130 2.19 -15.33 7.61
C LEU A 130 2.68 -15.39 9.08
N GLY A 131 2.81 -16.59 9.64
CA GLY A 131 3.28 -16.82 11.01
C GLY A 131 4.73 -16.38 11.25
N LYS A 132 5.60 -16.54 10.25
CA LYS A 132 6.98 -16.01 10.28
C LYS A 132 6.98 -14.48 10.35
N ASN A 133 6.09 -13.83 9.62
CA ASN A 133 5.99 -12.36 9.59
C ASN A 133 5.30 -11.78 10.84
N VAL A 134 4.51 -12.58 11.56
CA VAL A 134 3.65 -12.14 12.69
C VAL A 134 4.31 -12.32 14.06
N LEU A 135 5.55 -12.84 14.12
CA LEU A 135 6.30 -13.32 15.30
C LEU A 135 5.93 -14.76 15.67
N ALA A 136 6.81 -15.70 15.33
CA ALA A 136 7.03 -17.04 15.91
C ALA A 136 5.86 -17.71 16.66
N ALA A 137 4.66 -17.74 16.09
CA ALA A 137 3.52 -18.46 16.64
C ALA A 137 3.65 -19.94 16.25
N GLY A 138 3.98 -20.80 17.22
CA GLY A 138 3.96 -22.25 17.03
C GLY A 138 2.54 -22.74 16.69
N LEU A 139 2.47 -23.89 15.99
CA LEU A 139 1.22 -24.60 15.66
C LEU A 139 0.36 -24.77 16.93
N GLY A 140 -0.81 -24.13 16.97
CA GLY A 140 -1.76 -24.16 18.09
C GLY A 140 -1.90 -22.85 18.89
N ALA A 141 -1.13 -21.81 18.59
CA ALA A 141 -1.17 -20.54 19.32
C ALA A 141 -2.22 -19.56 18.74
N VAL A 142 -2.89 -18.81 19.64
CA VAL A 142 -3.67 -17.61 19.30
C VAL A 142 -2.74 -16.41 19.47
N ALA A 143 -2.46 -15.69 18.39
CA ALA A 143 -1.73 -14.44 18.42
C ALA A 143 -2.73 -13.29 18.33
N VAL A 144 -2.68 -12.37 19.30
CA VAL A 144 -3.43 -11.11 19.26
C VAL A 144 -2.44 -10.00 19.01
N GLN A 145 -2.46 -9.45 17.80
CA GLN A 145 -1.72 -8.23 17.48
C GLN A 145 -2.64 -7.03 17.75
N LEU A 146 -2.38 -6.32 18.85
CA LEU A 146 -2.98 -5.02 19.12
C LEU A 146 -2.21 -3.97 18.33
N PHE A 147 -2.85 -3.27 17.40
CA PHE A 147 -2.30 -2.06 16.81
C PHE A 147 -2.51 -0.91 17.81
N SER A 148 -1.97 -1.00 19.02
CA SER A 148 -1.80 0.18 19.87
C SER A 148 -0.99 1.21 19.07
N GLY A 149 -1.25 2.51 19.20
CA GLY A 149 -0.46 3.59 18.56
C GLY A 149 1.04 3.62 18.93
N LEU A 150 1.54 2.55 19.55
CA LEU A 150 2.92 2.10 19.59
C LEU A 150 2.97 0.76 18.84
N ALA A 151 3.17 0.81 17.52
CA ALA A 151 3.28 -0.39 16.70
C ALA A 151 4.68 -1.00 16.85
N PRO A 152 4.80 -2.32 17.06
CA PRO A 152 5.76 -3.08 16.29
C PRO A 152 5.03 -3.59 15.04
N SER A 153 5.58 -3.32 13.85
CA SER A 153 5.28 -3.97 12.55
C SER A 153 4.58 -3.18 11.43
N ARG A 154 4.51 -1.83 11.47
CA ARG A 154 4.36 -0.99 10.25
C ARG A 154 5.11 0.36 10.30
N ALA A 155 6.06 0.50 11.22
CA ALA A 155 6.88 1.72 11.39
C ALA A 155 8.37 1.38 11.25
N ALA A 156 8.81 1.06 10.03
CA ALA A 156 10.22 1.02 9.64
C ALA A 156 10.40 1.29 8.14
N TRP A 157 9.44 1.97 7.51
CA TRP A 157 9.44 2.16 6.05
C TRP A 157 9.77 3.58 5.61
N THR A 158 10.21 4.47 6.51
CA THR A 158 10.68 5.79 6.07
C THR A 158 12.14 5.67 5.69
N TRP A 159 12.39 5.57 4.39
CA TRP A 159 13.74 5.56 3.87
C TRP A 159 14.19 6.99 3.63
N THR A 160 15.43 7.28 4.02
CA THR A 160 16.02 8.61 3.84
C THR A 160 17.45 8.45 3.35
N LEU A 161 17.75 8.99 2.18
CA LEU A 161 19.12 9.00 1.65
C LEU A 161 19.53 10.42 1.27
N SER A 162 20.65 10.86 1.85
CA SER A 162 21.24 12.15 1.54
C SER A 162 21.97 12.12 0.20
N ILE A 163 21.88 13.22 -0.53
CA ILE A 163 22.58 13.39 -1.80
C ILE A 163 24.02 13.80 -1.51
N PRO A 164 25.02 13.21 -2.18
CA PRO A 164 26.43 13.60 -2.00
C PRO A 164 26.64 15.07 -2.39
N THR A 165 27.08 15.90 -1.45
CA THR A 165 27.29 17.34 -1.67
C THR A 165 28.60 17.67 -2.40
N ASP A 166 29.54 16.73 -2.45
CA ASP A 166 30.90 16.95 -2.98
C ASP A 166 31.06 16.46 -4.42
N GLY A 167 29.97 16.03 -5.06
CA GLY A 167 29.97 15.40 -6.39
C GLY A 167 29.95 16.36 -7.58
N GLY A 168 29.74 17.67 -7.36
CA GLY A 168 29.57 18.65 -8.44
C GLY A 168 28.18 18.64 -9.09
N PHE A 169 27.17 18.15 -8.35
CA PHE A 169 25.77 18.17 -8.74
C PHE A 169 24.85 18.31 -7.53
N SER A 170 23.61 18.68 -7.82
CA SER A 170 22.47 18.63 -6.90
C SER A 170 21.35 17.80 -7.53
N CYS A 171 20.32 17.47 -6.75
CA CYS A 171 19.09 16.88 -7.28
C CYS A 171 17.99 17.92 -7.30
N GLN A 172 17.14 17.89 -8.33
CA GLN A 172 15.99 18.79 -8.45
C GLN A 172 15.01 18.64 -7.29
N GLU A 173 14.92 17.44 -6.71
CA GLU A 173 14.02 17.05 -5.64
C GLU A 173 14.48 17.56 -4.26
N GLY A 174 15.71 18.08 -4.14
CA GLY A 174 16.28 18.64 -2.92
C GLY A 174 17.60 17.99 -2.53
N ASN A 175 17.98 18.08 -1.25
CA ASN A 175 19.25 17.54 -0.72
C ASN A 175 19.09 16.16 -0.06
N THR A 176 17.86 15.67 0.01
CA THR A 176 17.53 14.39 0.63
C THR A 176 16.33 13.80 -0.08
N ILE A 177 16.41 12.53 -0.45
CA ILE A 177 15.26 11.78 -0.95
C ILE A 177 14.65 11.03 0.22
N THR A 178 13.33 11.14 0.35
CA THR A 178 12.55 10.46 1.39
C THR A 178 11.42 9.68 0.74
N GLY A 179 11.21 8.45 1.20
CA GLY A 179 10.13 7.60 0.72
C GLY A 179 9.46 6.85 1.85
N ASN A 180 8.24 6.40 1.60
CA ASN A 180 7.49 5.52 2.49
C ASN A 180 6.69 4.47 1.73
N SER A 181 5.94 3.63 2.45
CA SER A 181 5.14 2.56 1.87
C SER A 181 4.02 3.03 0.93
N SER A 182 3.71 4.33 0.90
CA SER A 182 2.77 4.95 -0.04
C SER A 182 3.46 5.71 -1.18
N SER A 183 4.80 5.73 -1.19
CA SER A 183 5.57 6.32 -2.27
C SER A 183 5.41 5.54 -3.58
N THR A 184 5.63 6.24 -4.68
CA THR A 184 5.74 5.72 -6.03
C THR A 184 7.22 5.61 -6.42
N ALA A 185 7.50 4.91 -7.52
CA ALA A 185 8.87 4.77 -8.02
C ALA A 185 9.58 6.12 -8.23
N ALA A 186 8.83 7.14 -8.67
CA ALA A 186 9.36 8.47 -8.94
C ALA A 186 9.83 9.20 -7.66
N ASP A 187 9.29 8.85 -6.49
CA ASP A 187 9.69 9.47 -5.23
C ASP A 187 11.08 9.01 -4.76
N PHE A 188 11.66 8.00 -5.42
CA PHE A 188 13.00 7.48 -5.15
C PHE A 188 14.05 7.95 -6.16
N ASP A 189 13.66 8.80 -7.10
CA ASP A 189 14.52 9.30 -8.15
C ASP A 189 15.14 10.65 -7.75
N CYS A 190 16.40 10.84 -8.16
CA CYS A 190 17.07 12.13 -8.19
C CYS A 190 17.32 12.52 -9.64
N THR A 191 16.77 13.67 -10.04
CA THR A 191 17.08 14.32 -11.31
C THR A 191 18.34 15.16 -11.13
N VAL A 192 19.43 14.75 -11.76
CA VAL A 192 20.76 15.33 -11.59
C VAL A 192 20.82 16.71 -12.26
N VAL A 193 21.13 17.73 -11.46
CA VAL A 193 21.39 19.10 -11.89
C VAL A 193 22.89 19.37 -11.68
N PRO A 194 23.70 19.44 -12.75
CA PRO A 194 25.11 19.79 -12.62
C PRO A 194 25.29 21.17 -11.98
N ASP A 195 26.32 21.32 -11.15
CA ASP A 195 26.69 22.64 -10.62
C ASP A 195 27.17 23.58 -11.73
N ASP A 196 27.23 24.88 -11.43
CA ASP A 196 27.65 25.90 -12.39
C ASP A 196 29.01 25.57 -13.03
N GLY A 197 29.03 25.53 -14.37
CA GLY A 197 30.23 25.21 -15.15
C GLY A 197 30.61 23.73 -15.13
N LYS A 198 29.71 22.83 -14.71
CA LYS A 198 29.89 21.37 -14.77
C LYS A 198 28.97 20.71 -15.80
N THR A 199 29.36 19.51 -16.22
CA THR A 199 28.52 18.56 -16.96
C THR A 199 28.69 17.19 -16.35
N CYS A 200 27.58 16.53 -16.01
CA CYS A 200 27.56 15.18 -15.46
C CYS A 200 27.33 14.14 -16.56
N ASP A 201 27.85 12.93 -16.34
CA ASP A 201 27.70 11.79 -17.24
C ASP A 201 26.27 11.20 -17.26
N VAL A 202 25.47 11.49 -16.23
CA VAL A 202 24.10 11.00 -16.09
C VAL A 202 23.16 12.13 -15.65
N THR A 203 21.90 12.04 -16.07
CA THR A 203 20.85 13.03 -15.74
C THR A 203 19.89 12.53 -14.66
N LYS A 204 19.98 11.26 -14.27
CA LYS A 204 19.08 10.64 -13.31
C LYS A 204 19.77 9.49 -12.57
N ILE A 205 19.55 9.41 -11.27
CA ILE A 205 19.95 8.31 -10.39
C ILE A 205 18.78 7.94 -9.48
N SER A 206 18.78 6.75 -8.91
CA SER A 206 17.69 6.27 -8.05
C SER A 206 18.23 5.68 -6.75
N MET A 207 17.44 5.79 -5.68
CA MET A 207 17.75 5.14 -4.41
C MET A 207 17.47 3.64 -4.50
N LEU A 208 18.47 2.85 -4.13
CA LEU A 208 18.43 1.38 -4.12
C LEU A 208 18.69 0.85 -2.71
N CYS A 209 18.17 -0.34 -2.46
CA CYS A 209 18.37 -1.10 -1.25
C CYS A 209 19.05 -2.43 -1.55
N SER A 210 19.87 -2.88 -0.61
CA SER A 210 20.61 -4.14 -0.68
C SER A 210 20.61 -4.86 0.66
N ASP A 211 20.26 -6.14 0.62
CA ASP A 211 20.21 -7.01 1.79
C ASP A 211 21.62 -7.41 2.25
N SER A 212 21.94 -7.09 3.50
CA SER A 212 23.27 -7.33 4.07
C SER A 212 23.55 -8.82 4.35
N GLU A 213 22.54 -9.69 4.39
CA GLU A 213 22.66 -11.14 4.67
C GLU A 213 22.70 -12.00 3.39
N GLY A 214 22.83 -11.38 2.22
CA GLY A 214 22.97 -12.08 0.94
C GLY A 214 21.65 -12.37 0.22
N GLY A 215 20.57 -11.69 0.59
CA GLY A 215 19.33 -11.67 -0.17
C GLY A 215 19.38 -10.73 -1.39
N LYS A 216 18.22 -10.15 -1.73
CA LYS A 216 18.07 -9.32 -2.94
C LYS A 216 18.98 -8.09 -2.87
N GLN A 217 19.71 -7.83 -3.95
CA GLN A 217 20.62 -6.69 -4.07
C GLN A 217 20.08 -5.66 -5.05
N ASN A 218 20.39 -4.39 -4.82
CA ASN A 218 20.16 -3.28 -5.75
C ASN A 218 18.71 -3.17 -6.24
N PHE A 219 17.75 -3.31 -5.33
CA PHE A 219 16.33 -3.19 -5.64
C PHE A 219 15.77 -1.87 -5.14
N MET A 220 14.75 -1.33 -5.82
CA MET A 220 14.06 -0.14 -5.32
C MET A 220 13.30 -0.50 -4.04
N PRO A 221 13.27 0.35 -3.00
CA PRO A 221 12.64 0.00 -1.72
C PRO A 221 11.17 -0.44 -1.79
N LEU A 222 10.42 -0.06 -2.84
CA LEU A 222 9.05 -0.56 -3.05
C LEU A 222 8.98 -2.00 -3.57
N ASP A 223 10.04 -2.49 -4.21
CA ASP A 223 10.09 -3.80 -4.85
C ASP A 223 10.51 -4.92 -3.88
N GLY A 224 10.66 -4.61 -2.59
CA GLY A 224 11.09 -5.55 -1.56
C GLY A 224 10.98 -4.98 -0.15
N MET A 225 11.36 -5.78 0.85
CA MET A 225 11.49 -5.29 2.22
C MET A 225 12.88 -4.68 2.37
N CYS A 226 12.97 -3.36 2.49
CA CYS A 226 14.19 -2.64 2.82
C CYS A 226 14.15 -2.14 4.27
N ILE A 227 15.03 -2.63 5.14
CA ILE A 227 15.10 -2.32 6.57
C ILE A 227 16.40 -1.54 6.85
N ASP A 228 16.40 -0.23 6.65
CA ASP A 228 17.58 0.63 6.88
C ASP A 228 17.73 1.10 8.34
N ASN A 229 16.70 0.90 9.17
CA ASN A 229 16.71 1.28 10.58
C ASN A 229 17.45 0.24 11.44
N VAL A 230 18.67 0.58 11.85
CA VAL A 230 19.55 -0.27 12.68
C VAL A 230 18.88 -0.72 13.98
N ALA A 231 18.27 0.18 14.75
CA ALA A 231 17.66 -0.15 16.03
C ALA A 231 16.47 -1.10 15.87
N PHE A 232 15.68 -0.92 14.81
CA PHE A 232 14.59 -1.82 14.46
C PHE A 232 15.12 -3.20 14.07
N ALA A 233 16.13 -3.26 13.20
CA ALA A 233 16.76 -4.51 12.77
C ALA A 233 17.31 -5.30 13.97
N GLU A 234 18.08 -4.66 14.84
CA GLU A 234 18.65 -5.25 16.05
C GLU A 234 17.56 -5.78 17.00
N SER A 235 16.50 -5.00 17.24
CA SER A 235 15.40 -5.39 18.12
C SER A 235 14.59 -6.61 17.61
N ASN A 236 14.68 -6.90 16.32
CA ASN A 236 14.01 -8.03 15.67
C ASN A 236 14.97 -9.14 15.23
N ASN A 237 16.24 -9.08 15.67
CA ASN A 237 17.28 -10.06 15.33
C ASN A 237 17.45 -10.22 13.80
N MET A 238 17.40 -9.09 13.09
CA MET A 238 17.65 -8.94 11.66
C MET A 238 18.90 -8.07 11.45
N THR A 239 19.57 -8.20 10.32
CA THR A 239 20.63 -7.26 9.92
C THR A 239 20.01 -6.08 9.16
N PRO A 240 20.44 -4.83 9.41
CA PRO A 240 19.97 -3.69 8.64
C PRO A 240 20.45 -3.78 7.18
N ASP A 241 19.53 -3.49 6.27
CA ASP A 241 19.80 -3.31 4.85
C ASP A 241 20.54 -2.00 4.60
N THR A 242 21.15 -1.91 3.43
CA THR A 242 21.92 -0.73 3.03
C THR A 242 21.21 0.03 1.92
N LEU A 243 21.03 1.34 2.13
CA LEU A 243 20.59 2.26 1.09
C LEU A 243 21.80 2.82 0.34
N SER A 244 21.67 2.90 -0.98
CA SER A 244 22.71 3.42 -1.86
C SER A 244 22.10 4.09 -3.09
N TRP A 245 22.90 4.90 -3.78
CA TRP A 245 22.53 5.42 -5.10
C TRP A 245 22.85 4.40 -6.18
N SER A 246 22.00 4.31 -7.21
CA SER A 246 22.21 3.43 -8.37
C SER A 246 23.56 3.64 -9.05
N GLN A 247 24.08 4.86 -8.98
CA GLN A 247 25.43 5.27 -9.35
C GLN A 247 25.71 6.65 -8.74
N VAL A 248 26.99 7.01 -8.61
CA VAL A 248 27.40 8.37 -8.25
C VAL A 248 27.74 9.11 -9.55
N PRO A 249 27.03 10.20 -9.89
CA PRO A 249 27.34 11.01 -11.08
C PRO A 249 28.78 11.52 -11.07
N VAL A 250 29.43 11.47 -12.22
CA VAL A 250 30.76 12.02 -12.44
C VAL A 250 30.62 13.35 -13.19
N CYS A 251 30.75 14.46 -12.46
CA CYS A 251 30.61 15.80 -13.01
C CYS A 251 31.98 16.44 -13.28
N THR A 252 32.25 16.71 -14.56
CA THR A 252 33.50 17.34 -15.01
C THR A 252 33.27 18.81 -15.35
N ASN A 253 34.33 19.63 -15.36
CA ASN A 253 34.21 21.00 -15.82
C ASN A 253 33.73 20.99 -17.27
N ALA A 254 32.66 21.73 -17.54
CA ALA A 254 32.22 22.01 -18.90
C ALA A 254 33.43 22.50 -19.67
N THR A 255 33.84 21.76 -20.71
CA THR A 255 34.98 22.16 -21.51
C THR A 255 34.62 23.51 -22.10
N ALA A 256 35.29 24.57 -21.64
CA ALA A 256 35.19 25.88 -22.26
C ALA A 256 35.58 25.68 -23.71
N THR A 257 34.59 25.63 -24.59
CA THR A 257 34.84 25.71 -26.01
C THR A 257 35.36 27.13 -26.18
N THR A 258 36.68 27.27 -26.18
CA THR A 258 37.35 28.48 -26.60
C THR A 258 36.92 28.67 -28.05
N SER A 259 35.86 29.45 -28.23
CA SER A 259 35.55 30.07 -29.51
C SER A 259 36.79 30.87 -29.86
N GLY A 260 37.61 30.29 -30.73
CA GLY A 260 38.80 30.94 -31.25
C GLY A 260 38.39 32.30 -31.78
N ALA A 261 38.99 33.33 -31.20
CA ALA A 261 38.89 34.69 -31.71
C ALA A 261 39.33 34.70 -33.17
N ALA A 262 38.38 34.78 -34.10
CA ALA A 262 38.65 35.31 -35.42
C ALA A 262 38.57 36.83 -35.30
N ALA A 263 39.74 37.47 -35.29
CA ALA A 263 39.88 38.90 -35.47
C ALA A 263 39.19 39.32 -36.77
N GLY A 264 38.11 40.08 -36.66
CA GLY A 264 37.34 40.62 -37.78
C GLY A 264 36.99 42.07 -37.49
N THR A 265 37.79 42.95 -38.08
CA THR A 265 37.70 44.40 -38.23
C THR A 265 36.33 45.06 -38.05
N MET A 266 36.37 46.20 -37.36
CA MET A 266 35.33 47.23 -37.22
C MET A 266 34.36 47.36 -38.39
N MET A 267 33.05 47.44 -38.10
CA MET A 267 32.15 48.37 -38.78
C MET A 267 30.97 48.75 -37.88
N ALA A 268 30.90 50.04 -37.54
CA ALA A 268 29.72 50.69 -36.99
C ALA A 268 28.57 50.64 -37.99
N CYS A 269 27.31 50.55 -37.54
CA CYS A 269 26.22 51.39 -38.06
C CYS A 269 24.88 51.20 -37.30
N THR A 270 24.40 52.30 -36.74
CA THR A 270 23.01 52.81 -36.74
C THR A 270 21.88 52.02 -36.10
N THR A 271 21.34 52.66 -35.06
CA THR A 271 19.94 52.64 -34.63
C THR A 271 18.95 52.84 -35.79
N ALA A 272 17.93 51.98 -35.88
CA ALA A 272 16.70 52.27 -36.60
C ALA A 272 15.50 51.79 -35.78
N ALA A 273 14.71 52.76 -35.32
CA ALA A 273 13.38 52.56 -34.78
C ALA A 273 12.41 52.11 -35.89
N PHE A 274 11.47 51.23 -35.57
CA PHE A 274 10.26 51.04 -36.37
C PHE A 274 9.03 51.18 -35.46
N LEU A 275 8.40 52.35 -35.57
CA LEU A 275 7.01 52.60 -35.22
C LEU A 275 6.14 52.26 -36.43
N THR A 276 4.93 51.75 -36.16
CA THR A 276 3.70 51.75 -37.01
C THR A 276 3.75 50.95 -38.32
N GLY A 277 2.72 50.24 -38.75
CA GLY A 277 1.34 50.08 -38.30
C GLY A 277 0.48 49.55 -39.46
N VAL A 278 -0.49 48.69 -39.12
CA VAL A 278 -1.84 48.51 -39.71
C VAL A 278 -2.02 48.04 -41.17
N ILE A 279 -3.17 47.36 -41.37
CA ILE A 279 -3.96 47.05 -42.59
C ILE A 279 -3.72 45.59 -43.07
N PHE A 280 -4.69 44.67 -43.14
CA PHE A 280 -6.14 44.76 -43.37
C PHE A 280 -7.00 44.12 -42.27
#